data_AF-F8FAL9-F1
#
_entry.id   AF-F8FAL9-F1
#
_cell.length_a   1.000
_cell.length_b   1.000
_cell.length_c   1.000
_cell.angle_alpha   90.00
_cell.angle_beta   90.00
_cell.angle_gamma   90.00
#
_symmetry.space_group_name_H-M   'P 1'
#
loop_
_entity.id
_entity.type
_entity.pdbx_description
1 polymer ?
#
loop_
_entity_poly.entity_id
_entity_poly.type
_entity_poly.pdbx_seq_one_letter_code
_entity_poly.pdbx_strand_id
1 'polypeptide(L)'
;MKRIITAASAALIAGVFALPQGQAQAATTSTIVSDVSFRKAPDTDAARIRYLQEDEKVTVVSKVNDYWYKVTDKNGVTGYVSSSSKYISAPRTTSTGTAAASNTGKIVSGVSFRKAADTDAARIRYLQEGETVTILDKVNSYWYKVKDKNGVTGYVSTSSKYISASYKGTASAAPAGTTSGGTSSSTTSTQKVEKVIAAGMKYLGTPYEYGSDRSTVATFDCSDFVRQAFKDALGVTLPSNSRTQADYVREHSSRIVTDIDNLKRGDLVFFMSYRGSSLSAYSGMDKSAQRITHVGIYLGDGKMLNTWGTGGVKVDTITGRHWEGRFIFGGSAL
;
A
#
# COMPACT_ATOMS: atom_id res chain seq x y z
N MET A 1 71.71 -9.77 50.16
CA MET A 1 72.00 -8.72 49.14
C MET A 1 70.69 -8.36 48.45
N LYS A 2 70.39 -7.06 48.35
CA LYS A 2 69.17 -6.46 47.76
C LYS A 2 69.18 -6.51 46.23
N ARG A 3 67.98 -6.56 45.62
CA ARG A 3 67.51 -5.97 44.32
C ARG A 3 66.11 -6.56 44.05
N ILE A 4 64.96 -5.91 44.35
CA ILE A 4 64.23 -4.76 43.74
C ILE A 4 64.02 -4.87 42.21
N ILE A 5 62.78 -4.49 41.81
CA ILE A 5 62.24 -4.05 40.50
C ILE A 5 61.67 -5.23 39.67
N THR A 6 60.43 -5.31 39.16
CA THR A 6 59.32 -4.36 38.89
C THR A 6 58.00 -5.14 38.74
N ALA A 7 56.88 -4.47 39.00
CA ALA A 7 55.53 -4.93 38.71
C ALA A 7 55.17 -4.86 37.22
N ALA A 8 54.28 -5.75 36.77
CA ALA A 8 53.38 -5.51 35.64
C ALA A 8 52.08 -6.32 35.85
N SER A 9 51.02 -5.59 36.23
CA SER A 9 49.66 -6.11 36.34
C SER A 9 49.09 -6.37 34.95
N ALA A 10 48.74 -7.62 34.65
CA ALA A 10 47.94 -7.97 33.49
C ALA A 10 46.47 -8.12 33.93
N ALA A 11 45.66 -7.11 33.64
CA ALA A 11 44.22 -7.17 33.80
C ALA A 11 43.63 -8.10 32.72
N LEU A 12 43.17 -9.28 33.12
CA LEU A 12 42.34 -10.17 32.31
C LEU A 12 40.94 -9.57 32.19
N ILE A 13 40.67 -8.88 31.08
CA ILE A 13 39.32 -8.51 30.68
C ILE A 13 38.64 -9.79 30.19
N ALA A 14 37.75 -10.35 31.01
CA ALA A 14 36.82 -11.39 30.60
C ALA A 14 35.85 -10.81 29.56
N GLY A 15 36.19 -10.95 28.28
CA GLY A 15 35.28 -10.68 27.18
C GLY A 15 34.16 -11.72 27.19
N VAL A 16 32.97 -11.32 27.63
CA VAL A 16 31.76 -12.10 27.46
C VAL A 16 31.46 -12.15 25.97
N PHE A 17 31.80 -13.26 25.31
CA PHE A 17 31.30 -13.59 23.99
C PHE A 17 29.79 -13.84 24.11
N ALA A 18 29.00 -12.79 23.88
CA ALA A 18 27.59 -12.95 23.63
C ALA A 18 27.43 -13.72 22.32
N LEU A 19 26.94 -14.96 22.40
CA LEU A 19 26.43 -15.71 21.26
C LEU A 19 25.46 -14.80 20.48
N PRO A 20 25.51 -14.75 19.14
CA PRO A 20 24.46 -14.09 18.40
C PRO A 20 23.19 -14.93 18.66
N GLN A 21 22.29 -14.40 19.47
CA GLN A 21 20.95 -14.96 19.59
C GLN A 21 20.36 -14.95 18.18
N GLY A 22 20.20 -16.15 17.62
CA GLY A 22 19.48 -16.34 16.37
C GLY A 22 18.17 -15.60 16.49
N GLN A 23 17.96 -14.62 15.60
CA GLN A 23 16.67 -13.95 15.49
C GLN A 23 15.64 -15.06 15.29
N ALA A 24 14.79 -15.27 16.30
CA ALA A 24 13.65 -16.15 16.19
C ALA A 24 12.76 -15.58 15.09
N GLN A 25 12.91 -16.16 13.89
CA GLN A 25 12.18 -15.75 12.72
C GLN A 25 10.70 -15.96 13.04
N ALA A 26 9.91 -14.89 12.93
CA ALA A 26 8.51 -14.92 13.32
C ALA A 26 7.78 -15.96 12.47
N ALA A 27 7.46 -17.11 13.08
CA ALA A 27 6.80 -18.21 12.40
C ALA A 27 5.39 -17.76 12.01
N THR A 28 5.13 -17.66 10.71
CA THR A 28 3.79 -17.42 10.20
C THR A 28 3.05 -18.74 10.25
N THR A 29 2.00 -18.86 11.05
CA THR A 29 1.23 -20.11 11.19
C THR A 29 -0.13 -19.99 10.51
N SER A 30 -0.65 -21.11 10.02
CA SER A 30 -1.97 -21.23 9.40
C SER A 30 -2.65 -22.49 9.90
N THR A 31 -3.99 -22.46 9.94
CA THR A 31 -4.82 -23.62 10.25
C THR A 31 -5.44 -24.14 8.96
N ILE A 32 -5.47 -25.46 8.80
CA ILE A 32 -6.16 -26.12 7.72
C ILE A 32 -7.67 -26.06 7.99
N VAL A 33 -8.41 -25.54 7.01
CA VAL A 33 -9.86 -25.30 7.09
C VAL A 33 -10.65 -26.52 6.59
N SER A 34 -10.03 -27.34 5.75
CA SER A 34 -10.60 -28.59 5.24
C SER A 34 -9.48 -29.45 4.69
N ASP A 35 -9.63 -30.78 4.78
CA ASP A 35 -8.63 -31.76 4.35
C ASP A 35 -8.00 -31.41 3.00
N VAL A 36 -6.66 -31.37 2.97
CA VAL A 36 -5.92 -30.90 1.80
C VAL A 36 -4.67 -31.73 1.55
N SER A 37 -4.35 -31.92 0.27
CA SER A 37 -3.15 -32.64 -0.14
C SER A 37 -1.89 -31.85 0.18
N PHE A 38 -0.97 -32.47 0.92
CA PHE A 38 0.38 -31.96 1.18
C PHE A 38 1.38 -32.68 0.29
N ARG A 39 2.09 -31.93 -0.56
CA ARG A 39 2.83 -32.48 -1.71
C ARG A 39 4.31 -32.12 -1.68
N LYS A 40 5.11 -32.87 -2.44
CA LYS A 40 6.55 -32.63 -2.60
C LYS A 40 6.92 -31.45 -3.51
N ALA A 41 6.00 -31.01 -4.37
CA ALA A 41 6.17 -29.85 -5.26
C ALA A 41 4.86 -29.05 -5.40
N PRO A 42 4.90 -27.76 -5.80
CA PRO A 42 3.74 -26.86 -5.89
C PRO A 42 2.94 -27.10 -7.19
N ASP A 43 2.54 -28.34 -7.43
CA ASP A 43 1.74 -28.75 -8.57
C ASP A 43 0.79 -29.91 -8.19
N THR A 44 -0.27 -30.09 -8.96
CA THR A 44 -1.34 -31.06 -8.65
C THR A 44 -0.98 -32.51 -8.95
N ASP A 45 0.08 -32.74 -9.73
CA ASP A 45 0.52 -34.06 -10.19
C ASP A 45 1.66 -34.62 -9.32
N ALA A 46 2.28 -33.76 -8.50
CA ALA A 46 3.35 -34.11 -7.58
C ALA A 46 2.93 -35.14 -6.55
N ALA A 47 3.87 -36.04 -6.24
CA ALA A 47 3.69 -37.06 -5.21
C ALA A 47 3.20 -36.42 -3.89
N ARG A 48 2.06 -36.91 -3.41
CA ARG A 48 1.45 -36.51 -2.14
C ARG A 48 2.22 -37.18 -0.99
N ILE A 49 2.67 -36.36 -0.05
CA ILE A 49 3.31 -36.80 1.19
C ILE A 49 2.24 -37.44 2.08
N ARG A 50 1.18 -36.69 2.36
CA ARG A 50 -0.03 -37.12 3.09
C ARG A 50 -1.15 -36.09 2.93
N TYR A 51 -2.27 -36.31 3.61
CA TYR A 51 -3.25 -35.26 3.83
C TYR A 51 -2.92 -34.48 5.10
N LEU A 52 -3.09 -33.16 5.06
CA LEU A 52 -3.23 -32.35 6.27
C LEU A 52 -4.71 -32.32 6.61
N GLN A 53 -5.03 -32.50 7.89
CA GLN A 53 -6.40 -32.64 8.35
C GLN A 53 -6.99 -31.28 8.74
N GLU A 54 -8.32 -31.15 8.68
CA GLU A 54 -9.03 -30.01 9.27
C GLU A 54 -8.53 -29.72 10.70
N ASP A 55 -8.41 -28.43 11.03
CA ASP A 55 -7.83 -27.88 12.27
C ASP A 55 -6.32 -28.14 12.49
N GLU A 56 -5.64 -28.87 11.60
CA GLU A 56 -4.20 -29.05 11.67
C GLU A 56 -3.48 -27.71 11.46
N LYS A 57 -2.48 -27.43 12.31
CA LYS A 57 -1.67 -26.21 12.22
C LYS A 57 -0.38 -26.48 11.44
N VAL A 58 -0.07 -25.57 10.52
CA VAL A 58 1.16 -25.60 9.73
C VAL A 58 1.87 -24.25 9.81
N THR A 59 3.20 -24.27 9.74
CA THR A 59 4.01 -23.06 9.63
C THR A 59 4.21 -22.73 8.16
N VAL A 60 3.69 -21.60 7.72
CA VAL A 60 3.89 -21.08 6.36
C VAL A 60 5.28 -20.47 6.26
N VAL A 61 6.09 -21.08 5.40
CA VAL A 61 7.46 -20.66 5.11
C VAL A 61 7.45 -19.56 4.04
N SER A 62 6.64 -19.70 2.99
CA SER A 62 6.47 -18.69 1.96
C SER A 62 5.23 -18.93 1.07
N LYS A 63 4.73 -17.87 0.42
CA LYS A 63 3.80 -17.99 -0.72
C LYS A 63 4.63 -18.23 -1.99
N VAL A 64 4.43 -19.38 -2.63
CA VAL A 64 5.22 -19.79 -3.81
C VAL A 64 4.68 -19.12 -5.06
N ASN A 65 3.35 -19.12 -5.21
CA ASN A 65 2.60 -18.41 -6.24
C ASN A 65 1.16 -18.24 -5.75
N ASP A 66 0.25 -17.80 -6.62
CA ASP A 66 -1.15 -17.56 -6.25
C ASP A 66 -1.93 -18.79 -5.79
N TYR A 67 -1.45 -19.99 -6.09
CA TYR A 67 -2.15 -21.25 -5.84
C TYR A 67 -1.51 -22.12 -4.75
N TRP A 68 -0.28 -21.79 -4.31
CA TRP A 68 0.51 -22.65 -3.42
C TRP A 68 1.25 -21.91 -2.30
N TYR A 69 1.14 -22.45 -1.09
CA TYR A 69 2.04 -22.14 0.03
C TYR A 69 3.09 -23.24 0.20
N LYS A 70 4.31 -22.84 0.55
CA LYS A 70 5.31 -23.73 1.13
C LYS A 70 5.12 -23.73 2.64
N VAL A 71 4.87 -24.90 3.22
CA VAL A 71 4.54 -25.04 4.64
C VAL A 71 5.36 -26.15 5.29
N THR A 72 5.56 -26.04 6.59
CA THR A 72 6.19 -27.06 7.44
C THR A 72 5.17 -27.56 8.45
N ASP A 73 5.00 -28.87 8.52
CA ASP A 73 4.06 -29.51 9.45
C ASP A 73 4.63 -29.61 10.88
N LYS A 74 3.82 -30.13 11.81
CA LYS A 74 4.22 -30.32 13.22
C LYS A 74 5.43 -31.26 13.40
N ASN A 75 5.71 -32.12 12.44
CA ASN A 75 6.83 -33.08 12.47
C ASN A 75 8.09 -32.49 11.82
N GLY A 76 8.05 -31.21 11.39
CA GLY A 76 9.15 -30.55 10.71
C GLY A 76 9.28 -30.91 9.23
N VAL A 77 8.30 -31.62 8.65
CA VAL A 77 8.32 -31.98 7.23
C VAL A 77 7.85 -30.79 6.41
N THR A 78 8.67 -30.35 5.45
CA THR A 78 8.34 -29.26 4.54
C THR A 78 7.78 -29.78 3.22
N GLY A 79 6.72 -29.13 2.73
CA GLY A 79 6.08 -29.45 1.47
C GLY A 79 5.16 -28.31 1.02
N TYR A 80 4.24 -28.63 0.12
CA TYR A 80 3.41 -27.65 -0.56
C TYR A 80 1.93 -27.96 -0.40
N VAL A 81 1.13 -26.92 -0.16
CA VAL A 81 -0.31 -26.99 0.05
C VAL A 81 -1.01 -25.89 -0.73
N SER A 82 -2.25 -26.12 -1.15
CA SER A 82 -3.03 -25.10 -1.86
C SER A 82 -3.21 -23.85 -0.99
N SER A 83 -3.04 -22.67 -1.57
CA SER A 83 -3.26 -21.36 -0.92
C SER A 83 -4.74 -20.95 -0.86
N SER A 84 -5.64 -21.77 -1.42
CA SER A 84 -7.06 -21.48 -1.43
C SER A 84 -7.60 -21.40 0.00
N SER A 85 -8.38 -20.35 0.27
CA SER A 85 -9.07 -20.14 1.54
C SER A 85 -10.09 -21.25 1.88
N LYS A 86 -10.43 -22.12 0.92
CA LYS A 86 -11.19 -23.34 1.14
C LYS A 86 -10.43 -24.37 2.01
N TYR A 87 -9.11 -24.39 1.90
CA TYR A 87 -8.27 -25.44 2.48
C TYR A 87 -7.35 -24.92 3.59
N ILE A 88 -6.92 -23.67 3.54
CA ILE A 88 -5.99 -23.10 4.52
C ILE A 88 -6.36 -21.66 4.86
N SER A 89 -6.34 -21.33 6.16
CA SER A 89 -6.58 -19.98 6.65
C SER A 89 -5.44 -19.05 6.23
N ALA A 90 -5.71 -17.75 6.08
CA ALA A 90 -4.66 -16.77 5.80
C ALA A 90 -3.52 -16.84 6.85
N PRO A 91 -2.24 -16.82 6.43
CA PRO A 91 -1.11 -16.94 7.35
C PRO A 91 -1.07 -15.81 8.38
N ARG A 92 -0.93 -16.15 9.66
CA ARG A 92 -0.86 -15.22 10.79
C ARG A 92 0.50 -15.33 11.48
N THR A 93 1.20 -14.21 11.60
CA THR A 93 2.46 -14.13 12.34
C THR A 93 2.17 -14.17 13.83
N THR A 94 2.60 -15.22 14.52
CA THR A 94 2.54 -15.28 15.99
C THR A 94 3.86 -14.78 16.55
N SER A 95 3.91 -13.51 16.97
CA SER A 95 4.95 -13.03 17.87
C SER A 95 4.54 -13.33 19.31
N THR A 96 5.24 -14.25 19.97
CA THR A 96 5.12 -14.48 21.41
C THR A 96 5.71 -13.30 22.18
N GLY A 97 4.90 -12.67 23.03
CA GLY A 97 5.34 -11.94 24.21
C GLY A 97 5.55 -10.44 24.03
N THR A 98 4.51 -9.66 24.32
CA THR A 98 4.40 -8.67 25.42
C THR A 98 3.10 -7.90 25.20
N ALA A 99 2.27 -7.73 26.22
CA ALA A 99 0.95 -7.09 26.14
C ALA A 99 1.07 -5.68 25.50
N ALA A 100 0.75 -5.59 24.21
CA ALA A 100 0.76 -4.33 23.48
C ALA A 100 -0.49 -3.55 23.86
N ALA A 101 -0.30 -2.30 24.30
CA ALA A 101 -1.38 -1.35 24.51
C ALA A 101 -2.35 -1.39 23.32
N SER A 102 -3.60 -1.75 23.57
CA SER A 102 -4.62 -1.87 22.53
C SER A 102 -4.69 -0.55 21.75
N ASN A 103 -4.34 -0.60 20.47
CA ASN A 103 -4.56 0.52 19.58
C ASN A 103 -6.08 0.68 19.42
N THR A 104 -6.69 1.60 20.16
CA THR A 104 -8.13 1.83 20.14
C THR A 104 -8.46 3.10 19.38
N GLY A 105 -9.59 3.09 18.68
CA GLY A 105 -10.19 4.29 18.10
C GLY A 105 -11.59 4.53 18.62
N LYS A 106 -11.91 5.78 18.96
CA LYS A 106 -13.26 6.23 19.29
C LYS A 106 -13.84 6.98 18.10
N ILE A 107 -15.03 6.58 17.66
CA ILE A 107 -15.75 7.26 16.59
C ILE A 107 -16.24 8.62 17.12
N VAL A 108 -15.84 9.69 16.43
CA VAL A 108 -16.18 11.08 16.77
C VAL A 108 -17.33 11.59 15.91
N SER A 109 -17.60 10.97 14.77
CA SER A 109 -18.76 11.25 13.92
C SER A 109 -19.10 10.02 13.11
N GLY A 110 -20.39 9.81 12.81
CA GLY A 110 -20.88 8.63 12.09
C GLY A 110 -20.06 8.34 10.83
N VAL A 111 -19.55 7.11 10.72
CA VAL A 111 -18.61 6.74 9.64
C VAL A 111 -18.95 5.39 9.03
N SER A 112 -18.74 5.27 7.72
CA SER A 112 -18.97 4.04 7.00
C SER A 112 -17.93 2.99 7.38
N PHE A 113 -18.39 1.84 7.87
CA PHE A 113 -17.59 0.65 8.10
C PHE A 113 -17.73 -0.30 6.91
N ARG A 114 -16.64 -0.58 6.22
CA ARG A 114 -16.66 -1.19 4.88
C ARG A 114 -15.93 -2.52 4.84
N LYS A 115 -16.25 -3.32 3.81
CA LYS A 115 -15.61 -4.63 3.57
C LYS A 115 -14.18 -4.53 3.03
N ALA A 116 -13.79 -3.40 2.43
CA ALA A 116 -12.43 -3.14 1.94
C ALA A 116 -12.01 -1.68 2.20
N ALA A 117 -10.72 -1.40 2.07
CA ALA A 117 -10.11 -0.07 2.21
C ALA A 117 -10.38 0.84 0.99
N ASP A 118 -11.65 0.99 0.64
CA ASP A 118 -12.12 1.72 -0.54
C ASP A 118 -13.47 2.40 -0.24
N THR A 119 -13.69 3.62 -0.73
CA THR A 119 -14.94 4.37 -0.58
C THR A 119 -16.09 3.78 -1.38
N ASP A 120 -15.81 2.96 -2.39
CA ASP A 120 -16.82 2.25 -3.18
C ASP A 120 -17.12 0.85 -2.65
N ALA A 121 -16.33 0.37 -1.68
CA ALA A 121 -16.54 -0.95 -1.08
C ALA A 121 -17.88 -1.01 -0.34
N ALA A 122 -18.56 -2.15 -0.45
CA ALA A 122 -19.81 -2.41 0.24
C ALA A 122 -19.71 -2.07 1.73
N ARG A 123 -20.64 -1.22 2.19
CA ARG A 123 -20.75 -0.82 3.59
C ARG A 123 -21.37 -1.94 4.39
N ILE A 124 -20.67 -2.40 5.41
CA ILE A 124 -21.17 -3.36 6.40
C ILE A 124 -22.29 -2.67 7.19
N ARG A 125 -21.97 -1.52 7.78
CA ARG A 125 -22.90 -0.64 8.49
C ARG A 125 -22.25 0.73 8.75
N TYR A 126 -22.97 1.62 9.42
CA TYR A 126 -22.35 2.79 10.03
C TYR A 126 -21.87 2.45 11.45
N LEU A 127 -20.66 2.91 11.78
CA LEU A 127 -20.24 3.04 13.17
C LEU A 127 -20.74 4.38 13.68
N GLN A 128 -21.36 4.37 14.85
CA GLN A 128 -22.01 5.55 15.41
C GLN A 128 -21.04 6.38 16.25
N GLU A 129 -21.33 7.67 16.42
CA GLU A 129 -20.57 8.51 17.34
C GLU A 129 -20.52 7.89 18.74
N GLY A 130 -19.34 7.90 19.36
CA GLY A 130 -19.11 7.28 20.65
C GLY A 130 -18.71 5.81 20.61
N GLU A 131 -18.93 5.12 19.48
CA GLU A 131 -18.55 3.71 19.33
C GLU A 131 -17.02 3.55 19.40
N THR A 132 -16.55 2.49 20.04
CA THR A 132 -15.13 2.15 20.13
C THR A 132 -14.81 0.96 19.24
N VAL A 133 -13.64 1.02 18.60
CA VAL A 133 -13.13 -0.03 17.73
C VAL A 133 -11.67 -0.33 18.07
N THR A 134 -11.25 -1.58 17.90
CA THR A 134 -9.84 -1.96 17.99
C THR A 134 -9.21 -1.78 16.63
N ILE A 135 -8.17 -0.97 16.54
CA ILE A 135 -7.39 -0.76 15.33
C ILE A 135 -6.39 -1.91 15.22
N LEU A 136 -6.63 -2.78 14.24
CA LEU A 136 -5.79 -3.93 13.95
C LEU A 136 -4.58 -3.52 13.10
N ASP A 137 -4.79 -2.59 12.16
CA ASP A 137 -3.74 -2.15 11.24
C ASP A 137 -4.07 -0.78 10.63
N LYS A 138 -3.04 -0.01 10.25
CA LYS A 138 -3.16 1.15 9.37
C LYS A 138 -2.77 0.74 7.96
N VAL A 139 -3.78 0.29 7.22
CA VAL A 139 -3.66 -0.27 5.86
C VAL A 139 -3.00 0.71 4.91
N ASN A 140 -3.38 1.99 5.04
CA ASN A 140 -2.72 3.11 4.39
C ASN A 140 -3.09 4.42 5.12
N SER A 141 -2.70 5.56 4.55
CA SER A 141 -2.98 6.88 5.12
C SER A 141 -4.46 7.20 5.32
N TYR A 142 -5.39 6.50 4.66
CA TYR A 142 -6.83 6.76 4.65
C TYR A 142 -7.67 5.69 5.35
N TRP A 143 -7.12 4.50 5.58
CA TRP A 143 -7.89 3.37 6.10
C TRP A 143 -7.21 2.70 7.28
N TYR A 144 -7.94 2.63 8.39
CA TYR A 144 -7.66 1.67 9.44
C TYR A 144 -8.43 0.39 9.14
N LYS A 145 -7.76 -0.75 9.31
CA LYS A 145 -8.44 -2.01 9.51
C LYS A 145 -8.81 -2.09 10.98
N VAL A 146 -10.10 -2.20 11.27
CA VAL A 146 -10.62 -2.16 12.62
C VAL A 146 -11.55 -3.34 12.90
N LYS A 147 -11.64 -3.71 14.17
CA LYS A 147 -12.58 -4.69 14.70
C LYS A 147 -13.56 -3.98 15.60
N ASP A 148 -14.85 -4.19 15.35
CA ASP A 148 -15.92 -3.63 16.19
C ASP A 148 -16.15 -4.49 17.46
N LYS A 149 -17.03 -4.00 18.34
CA LYS A 149 -17.39 -4.70 19.60
C LYS A 149 -18.01 -6.08 19.38
N ASN A 150 -18.62 -6.32 18.22
CA ASN A 150 -19.26 -7.59 17.85
C ASN A 150 -18.24 -8.55 17.21
N GLY A 151 -16.98 -8.14 17.09
CA GLY A 151 -15.91 -8.90 16.51
C GLY A 151 -15.84 -8.87 14.98
N VAL A 152 -16.67 -8.07 14.33
CA VAL A 152 -16.68 -7.90 12.87
C VAL A 152 -15.47 -7.04 12.49
N THR A 153 -14.71 -7.50 11.50
CA THR A 153 -13.56 -6.78 10.95
C THR A 153 -13.93 -6.09 9.66
N GLY A 154 -13.46 -4.85 9.50
CA GLY A 154 -13.67 -4.07 8.30
C GLY A 154 -12.77 -2.84 8.31
N TYR A 155 -13.12 -1.88 7.47
CA TYR A 155 -12.27 -0.73 7.19
C TYR A 155 -13.02 0.56 7.47
N VAL A 156 -12.32 1.48 8.12
CA VAL A 156 -12.85 2.80 8.50
C VAL A 156 -11.83 3.88 8.14
N SER A 157 -12.31 5.08 7.86
CA SER A 157 -11.43 6.21 7.54
C SER A 157 -10.48 6.50 8.70
N THR A 158 -9.22 6.83 8.41
CA THR A 158 -8.23 7.34 9.37
C THR A 158 -8.43 8.81 9.74
N SER A 159 -9.35 9.51 9.04
CA SER A 159 -9.58 10.94 9.22
C SER A 159 -10.05 11.24 10.64
N SER A 160 -9.41 12.23 11.27
CA SER A 160 -9.75 12.72 12.60
C SER A 160 -11.17 13.29 12.70
N LYS A 161 -11.81 13.58 11.56
CA LYS A 161 -13.25 13.91 11.50
C LYS A 161 -14.14 12.76 11.96
N TYR A 162 -13.71 11.52 11.74
CA TYR A 162 -14.53 10.32 11.93
C TYR A 162 -14.03 9.43 13.07
N ILE A 163 -12.72 9.35 13.28
CA ILE A 163 -12.13 8.52 14.32
C ILE A 163 -11.01 9.27 15.05
N SER A 164 -11.08 9.28 16.38
CA SER A 164 -9.98 9.66 17.26
C SER A 164 -9.24 8.37 17.61
N ALA A 165 -8.04 8.20 17.06
CA ALA A 165 -7.29 6.95 17.12
C ALA A 165 -5.99 7.12 17.92
N SER A 166 -5.78 6.26 18.91
CA SER A 166 -4.49 6.07 19.58
C SER A 166 -3.78 4.88 18.93
N TYR A 167 -3.13 5.12 17.80
CA TYR A 167 -2.41 4.07 17.05
C TYR A 167 -0.89 4.23 17.22
N LYS A 168 -0.27 3.32 17.99
CA LYS A 168 1.19 3.16 18.11
C LYS A 168 1.62 1.90 17.37
N GLY A 169 1.44 1.87 16.04
CA GLY A 169 1.93 0.80 15.19
C GLY A 169 3.20 1.21 14.45
N THR A 170 4.21 0.35 14.46
CA THR A 170 5.41 0.46 13.60
C THR A 170 4.98 0.42 12.14
N ALA A 171 5.36 1.44 11.36
CA ALA A 171 5.13 1.50 9.92
C ALA A 171 5.64 0.21 9.25
N SER A 172 4.73 -0.54 8.62
CA SER A 172 5.07 -1.74 7.87
C SER A 172 5.88 -1.33 6.63
N ALA A 173 7.17 -1.68 6.64
CA ALA A 173 8.06 -1.51 5.49
C ALA A 173 7.60 -2.41 4.34
N ALA A 174 7.46 -1.80 3.15
CA ALA A 174 7.40 -2.54 1.89
C ALA A 174 8.67 -3.40 1.73
N PRO A 175 8.61 -4.56 1.03
CA PRO A 175 9.65 -5.57 1.06
C PRO A 175 10.94 -5.04 0.42
N ALA A 176 12.02 -5.06 1.21
CA ALA A 176 13.37 -4.72 0.78
C ALA A 176 13.91 -5.81 -0.16
N GLY A 177 14.12 -5.44 -1.42
CA GLY A 177 15.13 -6.09 -2.26
C GLY A 177 16.52 -5.71 -1.74
N THR A 178 17.38 -6.70 -1.56
CA THR A 178 18.69 -6.57 -0.89
C THR A 178 19.72 -5.87 -1.79
N THR A 179 20.08 -4.66 -1.38
CA THR A 179 21.41 -4.01 -1.28
C THR A 179 22.43 -4.10 -2.44
N SER A 180 22.71 -2.94 -3.05
CA SER A 180 24.04 -2.31 -2.93
C SER A 180 24.00 -0.81 -3.30
N GLY A 181 24.39 0.04 -2.34
CA GLY A 181 24.98 1.37 -2.53
C GLY A 181 24.14 2.53 -3.09
N GLY A 182 23.70 3.47 -2.23
CA GLY A 182 23.44 4.86 -2.67
C GLY A 182 22.24 5.58 -2.07
N THR A 183 22.53 6.41 -1.06
CA THR A 183 21.97 7.77 -0.87
C THR A 183 20.59 7.95 -0.22
N SER A 184 20.62 8.70 0.88
CA SER A 184 19.56 9.27 1.74
C SER A 184 18.42 10.08 1.04
N SER A 185 18.22 9.94 -0.27
CA SER A 185 17.25 10.69 -1.08
C SER A 185 15.87 10.03 -1.15
N SER A 186 15.78 8.70 -1.06
CA SER A 186 14.53 7.94 -1.25
C SER A 186 13.49 8.15 -0.13
N THR A 187 13.92 8.39 1.10
CA THR A 187 13.04 8.70 2.23
C THR A 187 12.36 10.07 2.04
N THR A 188 13.11 11.07 1.56
CA THR A 188 12.59 12.42 1.31
C THR A 188 11.64 12.46 0.11
N SER A 189 11.96 11.76 -0.99
CA SER A 189 11.06 11.71 -2.16
C SER A 189 9.74 11.01 -1.84
N THR A 190 9.78 9.90 -1.11
CA THR A 190 8.57 9.19 -0.65
C THR A 190 7.71 10.08 0.26
N GLN A 191 8.33 10.86 1.16
CA GLN A 191 7.60 11.81 2.00
C GLN A 191 6.96 12.95 1.19
N LYS A 192 7.63 13.46 0.15
CA LYS A 192 7.05 14.48 -0.74
C LYS A 192 5.84 13.96 -1.50
N VAL A 193 5.93 12.74 -2.04
CA VAL A 193 4.82 12.05 -2.73
C VAL A 193 3.59 11.97 -1.82
N GLU A 194 3.74 11.45 -0.60
CA GLU A 194 2.60 11.31 0.31
C GLU A 194 2.03 12.65 0.76
N LYS A 195 2.85 13.71 0.91
CA LYS A 195 2.37 15.06 1.20
C LYS A 195 1.49 15.60 0.06
N VAL A 196 1.91 15.43 -1.19
CA VAL A 196 1.15 15.86 -2.37
C VAL A 196 -0.19 15.12 -2.45
N ILE A 197 -0.18 13.80 -2.29
CA ILE A 197 -1.41 13.00 -2.32
C ILE A 197 -2.33 13.38 -1.14
N ALA A 198 -1.79 13.56 0.06
CA ALA A 198 -2.56 14.01 1.22
C ALA A 198 -3.18 15.40 1.01
N ALA A 199 -2.46 16.34 0.39
CA ALA A 199 -2.98 17.65 0.04
C ALA A 199 -4.12 17.53 -0.99
N GLY A 200 -3.93 16.77 -2.06
CA GLY A 200 -4.96 16.54 -3.08
C GLY A 200 -6.24 15.92 -2.51
N MET A 201 -6.12 14.96 -1.59
CA MET A 201 -7.28 14.27 -1.00
C MET A 201 -8.15 15.18 -0.12
N LYS A 202 -7.64 16.33 0.36
CA LYS A 202 -8.47 17.34 1.06
C LYS A 202 -9.59 17.89 0.18
N TYR A 203 -9.41 17.82 -1.13
CA TYR A 203 -10.33 18.36 -2.12
C TYR A 203 -11.34 17.36 -2.66
N LEU A 204 -11.40 16.13 -2.13
CA LEU A 204 -12.41 15.15 -2.57
C LEU A 204 -13.83 15.75 -2.57
N GLY A 205 -14.50 15.63 -3.71
CA GLY A 205 -15.84 16.19 -3.95
C GLY A 205 -15.85 17.65 -4.42
N THR A 206 -14.72 18.38 -4.42
CA THR A 206 -14.66 19.74 -4.98
C THR A 206 -15.08 19.70 -6.44
N PRO A 207 -16.11 20.47 -6.85
CA PRO A 207 -16.69 20.38 -8.20
C PRO A 207 -15.67 20.60 -9.32
N TYR A 208 -15.90 19.90 -10.43
CA TYR A 208 -15.13 20.11 -11.64
C TYR A 208 -15.64 21.33 -12.40
N GLU A 209 -14.72 22.17 -12.87
CA GLU A 209 -15.01 23.26 -13.79
C GLU A 209 -13.90 23.33 -14.83
N TYR A 210 -14.25 23.25 -16.12
CA TYR A 210 -13.25 23.34 -17.19
C TYR A 210 -12.66 24.75 -17.24
N GLY A 211 -11.32 24.85 -17.12
CA GLY A 211 -10.64 26.14 -17.11
C GLY A 211 -10.87 26.94 -15.82
N SER A 212 -11.02 26.25 -14.69
CA SER A 212 -11.24 26.85 -13.36
C SER A 212 -10.32 28.02 -13.05
N ASP A 213 -10.83 28.94 -12.23
CA ASP A 213 -10.05 30.04 -11.68
C ASP A 213 -9.03 29.52 -10.66
N ARG A 214 -7.76 29.55 -11.07
CA ARG A 214 -6.57 29.10 -10.30
C ARG A 214 -6.27 29.93 -9.06
N SER A 215 -7.03 31.00 -8.80
CA SER A 215 -6.92 31.82 -7.58
C SER A 215 -7.80 31.32 -6.43
N THR A 216 -8.73 30.41 -6.71
CA THR A 216 -9.70 29.86 -5.75
C THR A 216 -9.66 28.33 -5.77
N VAL A 217 -10.25 27.72 -4.74
CA VAL A 217 -10.39 26.26 -4.59
C VAL A 217 -11.85 25.82 -4.59
N ALA A 218 -12.76 26.71 -5.02
CA ALA A 218 -14.19 26.44 -5.09
C ALA A 218 -14.53 25.39 -6.17
N THR A 219 -13.76 25.37 -7.26
CA THR A 219 -13.86 24.44 -8.37
C THR A 219 -12.46 24.12 -8.90
N PHE A 220 -12.33 23.02 -9.65
CA PHE A 220 -11.06 22.68 -10.30
C PHE A 220 -11.25 22.07 -11.70
N ASP A 221 -10.37 22.44 -12.64
CA ASP A 221 -10.02 21.58 -13.77
C ASP A 221 -8.96 20.54 -13.36
N CYS A 222 -8.72 19.55 -14.22
CA CYS A 222 -7.80 18.45 -13.91
C CYS A 222 -6.37 18.93 -13.57
N SER A 223 -5.86 19.90 -14.32
CA SER A 223 -4.50 20.43 -14.17
C SER A 223 -4.37 21.41 -13.01
N ASP A 224 -5.41 22.21 -12.75
CA ASP A 224 -5.47 23.12 -11.61
C ASP A 224 -5.51 22.35 -10.29
N PHE A 225 -6.31 21.28 -10.23
CA PHE A 225 -6.32 20.37 -9.08
C PHE A 225 -4.92 19.82 -8.76
N VAL A 226 -4.23 19.26 -9.76
CA VAL A 226 -2.88 18.71 -9.59
C VAL A 226 -1.91 19.80 -9.16
N ARG A 227 -1.97 20.96 -9.81
CA ARG A 227 -1.13 22.13 -9.47
C ARG A 227 -1.36 22.59 -8.02
N GLN A 228 -2.60 22.68 -7.58
CA GLN A 228 -2.97 23.09 -6.23
C GLN A 228 -2.48 22.06 -5.18
N ALA A 229 -2.59 20.76 -5.47
CA ALA A 229 -2.06 19.72 -4.58
C ALA A 229 -0.54 19.84 -4.37
N PHE A 230 0.23 20.13 -5.43
CA PHE A 230 1.67 20.37 -5.31
C PHE A 230 1.99 21.67 -4.58
N LYS A 231 1.24 22.74 -4.85
CA LYS A 231 1.40 24.04 -4.20
C LYS A 231 1.18 23.95 -2.69
N ASP A 232 0.11 23.28 -2.26
CA ASP A 232 -0.21 23.13 -0.83
C ASP A 232 0.75 22.22 -0.08
N ALA A 233 1.21 21.16 -0.74
CA ALA A 233 2.07 20.17 -0.10
C ALA A 233 3.52 20.65 0.03
N LEU A 234 4.04 21.32 -1.01
CA LEU A 234 5.47 21.55 -1.19
C LEU A 234 5.82 22.99 -1.54
N GLY A 235 4.83 23.87 -1.75
CA GLY A 235 5.06 25.22 -2.28
C GLY A 235 5.47 25.25 -3.76
N VAL A 236 5.43 24.09 -4.45
CA VAL A 236 5.84 23.97 -5.86
C VAL A 236 4.65 24.31 -6.75
N THR A 237 4.85 25.26 -7.66
CA THR A 237 3.82 25.67 -8.63
C THR A 237 4.09 25.01 -9.97
N LEU A 238 3.30 23.99 -10.30
CA LEU A 238 3.34 23.36 -11.62
C LEU A 238 2.78 24.29 -12.71
N PRO A 239 3.12 24.05 -14.00
CA PRO A 239 2.54 24.76 -15.13
C PRO A 239 1.00 24.70 -15.16
N SER A 240 0.40 25.67 -15.85
CA SER A 240 -1.03 25.94 -15.73
C SER A 240 -1.95 24.87 -16.32
N ASN A 241 -1.55 24.14 -17.37
CA ASN A 241 -2.43 23.20 -18.07
C ASN A 241 -1.81 21.81 -18.22
N SER A 242 -2.63 20.80 -18.50
CA SER A 242 -2.20 19.39 -18.54
C SER A 242 -1.10 19.10 -19.57
N ARG A 243 -1.05 19.82 -20.70
CA ARG A 243 0.00 19.65 -21.71
C ARG A 243 1.33 20.21 -21.23
N THR A 244 1.33 21.43 -20.67
CA THR A 244 2.57 22.02 -20.14
C THR A 244 3.07 21.30 -18.87
N GLN A 245 2.17 20.70 -18.08
CA GLN A 245 2.56 19.78 -17.01
C GLN A 245 3.18 18.50 -17.55
N ALA A 246 2.69 17.98 -18.68
CA ALA A 246 3.29 16.82 -19.33
C ALA A 246 4.70 17.12 -19.85
N ASP A 247 4.90 18.29 -20.46
CA ASP A 247 6.22 18.74 -20.92
C ASP A 247 7.18 18.92 -19.74
N TYR A 248 6.71 19.50 -18.63
CA TYR A 248 7.48 19.59 -17.39
C TYR A 248 7.93 18.20 -16.89
N VAL A 249 7.03 17.21 -16.87
CA VAL A 249 7.39 15.84 -16.49
C VAL A 249 8.39 15.22 -17.46
N ARG A 250 8.24 15.41 -18.78
CA ARG A 250 9.21 14.90 -19.75
C ARG A 250 10.61 15.47 -19.56
N GLU A 251 10.70 16.75 -19.20
CA GLU A 251 11.96 17.44 -19.00
C GLU A 251 12.63 17.08 -17.66
N HIS A 252 11.84 16.91 -16.60
CA HIS A 252 12.36 16.79 -15.23
C HIS A 252 12.34 15.36 -14.67
N SER A 253 11.56 14.46 -15.25
CA SER A 253 11.49 13.09 -14.76
C SER A 253 12.65 12.26 -15.27
N SER A 254 13.29 11.51 -14.37
CA SER A 254 14.28 10.49 -14.75
C SER A 254 13.65 9.28 -15.45
N ARG A 255 12.31 9.21 -15.53
CA ARG A 255 11.59 8.06 -16.07
C ARG A 255 10.25 8.46 -16.65
N ILE A 256 10.04 8.06 -17.90
CA ILE A 256 8.77 8.14 -18.60
C ILE A 256 8.22 6.73 -18.79
N VAL A 257 6.96 6.56 -18.40
CA VAL A 257 6.32 5.25 -18.28
C VAL A 257 5.11 5.21 -19.20
N THR A 258 5.06 4.23 -20.10
CA THR A 258 3.93 4.01 -21.01
C THR A 258 3.09 2.79 -20.65
N ASP A 259 3.52 2.04 -19.63
CA ASP A 259 2.82 0.88 -19.07
C ASP A 259 2.39 1.14 -17.62
N ILE A 260 1.10 0.99 -17.33
CA ILE A 260 0.52 1.30 -16.01
C ILE A 260 1.15 0.47 -14.90
N ASP A 261 1.52 -0.79 -15.18
CA ASP A 261 2.10 -1.69 -14.18
C ASP A 261 3.47 -1.23 -13.70
N ASN A 262 4.13 -0.38 -14.51
CA ASN A 262 5.41 0.22 -14.19
C ASN A 262 5.28 1.59 -13.50
N LEU A 263 4.07 2.14 -13.36
CA LEU A 263 3.88 3.43 -12.68
C LEU A 263 4.21 3.34 -11.20
N LYS A 264 4.79 4.40 -10.67
CA LYS A 264 5.05 4.56 -9.24
C LYS A 264 4.04 5.53 -8.65
N ARG A 265 3.55 5.23 -7.46
CA ARG A 265 2.68 6.12 -6.70
C ARG A 265 3.31 7.52 -6.62
N GLY A 266 2.51 8.55 -6.90
CA GLY A 266 2.96 9.93 -7.03
C GLY A 266 3.31 10.38 -8.45
N ASP A 267 3.49 9.46 -9.41
CA ASP A 267 3.64 9.82 -10.82
C ASP A 267 2.41 10.60 -11.29
N LEU A 268 2.62 11.64 -12.09
CA LEU A 268 1.54 12.24 -12.86
C LEU A 268 1.23 11.35 -14.05
N VAL A 269 -0.05 11.13 -14.32
CA VAL A 269 -0.54 10.29 -15.42
C VAL A 269 -1.33 11.13 -16.41
N PHE A 270 -1.01 10.99 -17.70
CA PHE A 270 -1.55 11.82 -18.77
C PHE A 270 -2.36 11.00 -19.76
N PHE A 271 -3.50 11.55 -20.18
CA PHE A 271 -4.47 10.81 -20.99
C PHE A 271 -4.93 11.57 -22.23
N MET A 272 -5.23 10.82 -23.29
CA MET A 272 -5.88 11.31 -24.51
C MET A 272 -7.39 11.51 -24.31
N SER A 273 -8.04 12.09 -25.33
CA SER A 273 -9.48 12.29 -25.37
C SER A 273 -10.27 10.99 -25.19
N TYR A 274 -11.44 11.09 -24.58
CA TYR A 274 -12.38 9.98 -24.50
C TYR A 274 -12.94 9.63 -25.88
N ARG A 275 -12.98 8.35 -26.22
CA ARG A 275 -13.54 7.83 -27.48
C ARG A 275 -14.57 6.70 -27.28
N GLY A 276 -14.80 6.28 -26.04
CA GLY A 276 -15.68 5.17 -25.70
C GLY A 276 -15.32 4.53 -24.36
N SER A 277 -16.25 3.77 -23.80
CA SER A 277 -16.08 3.14 -22.48
C SER A 277 -15.29 1.83 -22.56
N SER A 278 -15.29 1.17 -23.72
CA SER A 278 -14.57 -0.09 -23.98
C SER A 278 -13.11 0.16 -24.37
N LEU A 279 -12.22 -0.74 -23.93
CA LEU A 279 -10.81 -0.75 -24.37
C LEU A 279 -10.67 -0.93 -25.89
N SER A 280 -11.60 -1.65 -26.53
CA SER A 280 -11.58 -1.85 -27.98
C SER A 280 -11.73 -0.56 -28.77
N ALA A 281 -12.36 0.49 -28.21
CA ALA A 281 -12.46 1.81 -28.83
C ALA A 281 -11.09 2.50 -28.99
N TYR A 282 -10.06 1.95 -28.34
CA TYR A 282 -8.70 2.46 -28.36
C TYR A 282 -7.70 1.52 -29.05
N SER A 283 -8.16 0.38 -29.57
CA SER A 283 -7.30 -0.60 -30.23
C SER A 283 -6.67 -0.04 -31.51
N GLY A 284 -5.39 -0.36 -31.74
CA GLY A 284 -4.64 0.05 -32.94
C GLY A 284 -4.26 1.52 -33.01
N MET A 285 -4.54 2.33 -31.98
CA MET A 285 -4.06 3.71 -31.94
C MET A 285 -2.64 3.81 -31.39
N ASP A 286 -1.84 4.62 -32.08
CA ASP A 286 -0.64 5.18 -31.47
C ASP A 286 -1.05 6.25 -30.46
N LYS A 287 -1.03 5.86 -29.17
CA LYS A 287 -1.37 6.75 -28.05
C LYS A 287 -0.33 7.86 -27.88
N SER A 288 0.93 7.62 -28.25
CA SER A 288 2.03 8.58 -28.07
C SER A 288 1.88 9.81 -28.96
N ALA A 289 1.27 9.65 -30.14
CA ALA A 289 0.94 10.73 -31.07
C ALA A 289 -0.34 11.50 -30.69
N GLN A 290 -1.08 11.08 -29.66
CA GLN A 290 -2.35 11.70 -29.30
C GLN A 290 -2.17 12.93 -28.42
N ARG A 291 -3.10 13.88 -28.57
CA ARG A 291 -3.11 15.10 -27.77
C ARG A 291 -3.54 14.79 -26.33
N ILE A 292 -2.77 15.32 -25.37
CA ILE A 292 -3.09 15.26 -23.95
C ILE A 292 -4.29 16.16 -23.64
N THR A 293 -5.26 15.58 -22.94
CA THR A 293 -6.50 16.24 -22.53
C THR A 293 -6.77 16.17 -21.04
N HIS A 294 -6.09 15.28 -20.31
CA HIS A 294 -6.33 15.05 -18.89
C HIS A 294 -5.04 14.71 -18.15
N VAL A 295 -5.01 15.02 -16.86
CA VAL A 295 -3.93 14.67 -15.93
C VAL A 295 -4.51 14.21 -14.59
N GLY A 296 -3.81 13.30 -13.91
CA GLY A 296 -4.11 12.88 -12.54
C GLY A 296 -2.85 12.47 -11.78
N ILE A 297 -2.99 12.19 -10.48
CA ILE A 297 -1.90 11.73 -9.61
C ILE A 297 -2.09 10.23 -9.37
N TYR A 298 -1.13 9.40 -9.78
CA TYR A 298 -1.20 7.96 -9.61
C TYR A 298 -1.10 7.56 -8.12
N LEU A 299 -1.99 6.69 -7.69
CA LEU A 299 -2.08 6.24 -6.30
C LEU A 299 -1.47 4.86 -6.06
N GLY A 300 -1.01 4.17 -7.11
CA GLY A 300 -0.76 2.73 -7.05
C GLY A 300 -2.01 1.91 -7.39
N ASP A 301 -1.83 0.60 -7.53
CA ASP A 301 -2.90 -0.38 -7.77
C ASP A 301 -3.83 -0.03 -8.95
N GLY A 302 -3.27 0.57 -10.00
CA GLY A 302 -4.05 0.98 -11.15
C GLY A 302 -5.07 2.08 -10.85
N LYS A 303 -4.86 2.93 -9.84
CA LYS A 303 -5.78 4.02 -9.45
C LYS A 303 -5.14 5.40 -9.56
N MET A 304 -5.96 6.43 -9.75
CA MET A 304 -5.52 7.82 -9.70
C MET A 304 -6.47 8.72 -8.91
N LEU A 305 -5.92 9.79 -8.36
CA LEU A 305 -6.65 10.94 -7.85
C LEU A 305 -6.71 12.01 -8.95
N ASN A 306 -7.92 12.45 -9.29
CA ASN A 306 -8.14 13.42 -10.37
C ASN A 306 -9.43 14.22 -10.14
N THR A 307 -9.81 15.08 -11.10
CA THR A 307 -11.15 15.66 -11.18
C THR A 307 -11.62 15.73 -12.63
N TRP A 308 -12.85 15.31 -12.91
CA TRP A 308 -13.52 15.44 -14.22
C TRP A 308 -15.03 15.29 -14.07
N GLY A 309 -15.81 16.03 -14.85
CA GLY A 309 -17.26 15.84 -14.92
C GLY A 309 -17.96 15.89 -13.55
N THR A 310 -19.05 15.13 -13.42
CA THR A 310 -19.82 15.10 -12.17
C THR A 310 -19.06 14.41 -11.04
N GLY A 311 -19.34 14.84 -9.80
CA GLY A 311 -18.67 14.33 -8.60
C GLY A 311 -17.32 14.99 -8.28
N GLY A 312 -16.79 15.83 -9.19
CA GLY A 312 -15.60 16.64 -8.91
C GLY A 312 -14.34 15.81 -8.69
N VAL A 313 -13.51 16.22 -7.72
CA VAL A 313 -12.28 15.51 -7.32
C VAL A 313 -12.64 14.14 -6.74
N LYS A 314 -12.06 13.08 -7.28
CA LYS A 314 -12.36 11.71 -6.91
C LYS A 314 -11.18 10.77 -7.19
N VAL A 315 -11.31 9.54 -6.72
CA VAL A 315 -10.42 8.44 -7.06
C VAL A 315 -11.07 7.61 -8.15
N ASP A 316 -10.37 7.44 -9.27
CA ASP A 316 -10.79 6.55 -10.35
C ASP A 316 -9.86 5.34 -10.44
N THR A 317 -10.42 4.21 -10.90
CA THR A 317 -9.63 3.06 -11.35
C THR A 317 -9.29 3.24 -12.84
N ILE A 318 -8.00 3.10 -13.15
CA ILE A 318 -7.42 3.16 -14.49
C ILE A 318 -7.56 1.80 -15.18
N THR A 319 -7.01 0.76 -14.56
CA THR A 319 -6.92 -0.60 -15.12
C THR A 319 -8.30 -1.23 -15.32
N GLY A 320 -8.50 -1.89 -16.46
CA GLY A 320 -9.75 -2.51 -16.87
C GLY A 320 -10.86 -1.52 -17.24
N ARG A 321 -10.55 -0.22 -17.36
CA ARG A 321 -11.53 0.85 -17.64
C ARG A 321 -11.06 1.70 -18.81
N HIS A 322 -11.93 2.61 -19.30
CA HIS A 322 -11.58 3.50 -20.41
C HIS A 322 -10.32 4.35 -20.17
N TRP A 323 -9.94 4.58 -18.90
CA TRP A 323 -8.73 5.31 -18.54
C TRP A 323 -7.46 4.59 -18.99
N GLU A 324 -7.39 3.26 -18.92
CA GLU A 324 -6.29 2.47 -19.48
C GLU A 324 -6.18 2.61 -20.99
N GLY A 325 -7.33 2.57 -21.69
CA GLY A 325 -7.40 2.81 -23.13
C GLY A 325 -6.87 4.20 -23.53
N ARG A 326 -7.01 5.18 -22.63
CA ARG A 326 -6.62 6.58 -22.85
C ARG A 326 -5.22 6.92 -22.32
N PHE A 327 -4.57 6.05 -21.58
CA PHE A 327 -3.28 6.33 -20.94
C PHE A 327 -2.20 6.52 -22.00
N ILE A 328 -1.55 7.69 -22.01
CA ILE A 328 -0.46 8.01 -22.94
C ILE A 328 0.87 7.70 -22.25
N PHE A 329 1.13 8.35 -21.13
CA PHE A 329 2.32 8.12 -20.31
C PHE A 329 2.14 8.68 -18.89
N GLY A 330 3.06 8.33 -18.00
CA GLY A 330 3.24 8.99 -16.71
C GLY A 330 4.69 9.12 -16.29
N GLY A 331 4.93 9.88 -15.23
CA GLY A 331 6.27 10.11 -14.68
C GLY A 331 6.25 11.01 -13.44
N SER A 332 7.37 11.04 -12.72
CA SER A 332 7.53 11.87 -11.52
C SER A 332 7.61 13.36 -11.90
N ALA A 333 6.88 14.20 -11.17
CA ALA A 333 7.07 15.66 -11.15
C ALA A 333 7.91 16.13 -9.94
N LEU A 334 8.55 15.18 -9.24
CA LEU A 334 9.39 15.35 -8.04
C LEU A 334 10.79 14.80 -8.26
#